data_AF-A0A7Y9ZIW4-F1
#
_entry.id   AF-A0A7Y9ZIW4-F1
#
_cell.length_a   1.000
_cell.length_b   1.000
_cell.length_c   1.000
_cell.angle_alpha   90.00
_cell.angle_beta   90.00
_cell.angle_gamma   90.00
#
_symmetry.space_group_name_H-M   'P 1'
#
loop_
_entity.id
_entity.type
_entity.pdbx_description
1 polymer ?
#
loop_
_entity_poly.entity_id
_entity_poly.type
_entity_poly.pdbx_seq_one_letter_code
_entity_poly.pdbx_strand_id
1 'polypeptide(L)'
;MNLGLVHAALDRGKEDIVTAATELRATRDRIDRRVHDLLGKGWTGDAAESFLPIWADWLAGATDAEEGLVAMRELIDAFHRDIRQEDAESQANLDQISAHIIERLG
;
A
#
# COMPACT_ATOMS: atom_id res chain seq x y z
N MET A 1 19.00 -16.80 -1.09
CA MET A 1 17.78 -15.99 -1.30
C MET A 1 17.31 -16.25 -2.71
N ASN A 2 16.07 -16.70 -2.93
CA ASN A 2 15.54 -16.98 -4.28
C ASN A 2 14.78 -15.73 -4.76
N LEU A 3 15.29 -15.06 -5.80
CA LEU A 3 14.72 -13.83 -6.35
C LEU A 3 13.26 -13.98 -6.78
N GLY A 4 12.88 -15.15 -7.32
CA GLY A 4 11.48 -15.46 -7.64
C GLY A 4 10.57 -15.47 -6.42
N LEU A 5 11.07 -15.92 -5.26
CA LEU A 5 10.32 -15.86 -3.99
C LEU A 5 10.20 -14.42 -3.48
N VAL A 6 11.22 -13.59 -3.70
CA VAL A 6 11.20 -12.17 -3.30
C VAL A 6 10.16 -11.40 -4.13
N HIS A 7 10.14 -11.59 -5.45
CA HIS A 7 9.12 -10.96 -6.31
C HIS A 7 7.69 -11.35 -5.92
N ALA A 8 7.45 -12.65 -5.69
CA ALA A 8 6.14 -13.14 -5.27
C ALA A 8 5.71 -12.56 -3.91
N ALA A 9 6.64 -12.46 -2.95
CA ALA A 9 6.37 -11.84 -1.66
C ALA A 9 6.06 -10.34 -1.76
N LEU A 10 6.78 -9.60 -2.62
CA LEU A 10 6.53 -8.18 -2.87
C LEU A 10 5.19 -7.94 -3.56
N ASP A 11 4.84 -8.76 -4.56
CA ASP A 11 3.53 -8.66 -5.22
C ASP A 11 2.40 -8.95 -4.25
N ARG A 12 2.52 -9.99 -3.41
CA ARG A 12 1.55 -10.30 -2.37
C ARG A 12 1.41 -9.17 -1.34
N GLY A 13 2.54 -8.60 -0.88
CA GLY A 13 2.53 -7.48 0.06
C GLY A 13 1.83 -6.24 -0.49
N LYS A 14 2.01 -5.94 -1.79
CA LYS A 14 1.28 -4.84 -2.44
C LYS A 14 -0.23 -5.09 -2.45
N GLU A 15 -0.67 -6.30 -2.77
CA GLU A 15 -2.09 -6.66 -2.75
C GLU A 15 -2.70 -6.55 -1.36
N ASP A 16 -1.98 -6.99 -0.33
CA ASP A 16 -2.43 -6.90 1.06
C ASP A 16 -2.62 -5.45 1.50
N ILE A 17 -1.70 -4.56 1.13
CA ILE A 17 -1.81 -3.12 1.42
C ILE A 17 -3.01 -2.50 0.68
N VAL A 18 -3.21 -2.83 -0.59
CA VAL A 18 -4.37 -2.35 -1.37
C VAL A 18 -5.69 -2.80 -0.74
N THR A 19 -5.74 -4.05 -0.30
CA THR A 19 -6.91 -4.62 0.39
C THR A 19 -7.18 -3.88 1.68
N ALA A 20 -6.15 -3.73 2.53
CA ALA A 20 -6.26 -3.02 3.82
C ALA A 20 -6.71 -1.56 3.64
N ALA A 21 -6.14 -0.82 2.68
CA ALA A 21 -6.53 0.57 2.42
C ALA A 21 -7.99 0.68 1.93
N THR A 22 -8.42 -0.27 1.09
CA THR A 22 -9.79 -0.30 0.56
C THR A 22 -10.80 -0.64 1.67
N GLU A 23 -10.48 -1.60 2.53
CA GLU A 23 -11.31 -1.98 3.67
C GLU A 23 -11.42 -0.86 4.70
N LEU A 24 -10.32 -0.15 4.97
CA LEU A 24 -10.27 1.01 5.85
C LEU A 24 -11.19 2.11 5.32
N ARG A 25 -11.04 2.51 4.06
CA ARG A 25 -11.89 3.51 3.40
C ARG A 25 -13.37 3.11 3.45
N ALA A 26 -13.71 1.89 3.04
CA ALA A 26 -15.09 1.43 3.04
C ALA A 26 -15.70 1.41 4.45
N THR A 27 -14.91 1.05 5.46
CA THR A 27 -15.33 1.07 6.86
C THR A 27 -15.51 2.49 7.37
N ARG A 28 -14.58 3.40 7.06
CA ARG A 28 -14.69 4.83 7.38
C ARG A 28 -15.98 5.42 6.83
N ASP A 29 -16.21 5.27 5.53
CA ASP A 29 -17.37 5.83 4.84
C ASP A 29 -18.71 5.25 5.34
N ARG A 30 -18.68 4.00 5.83
CA ARG A 30 -19.85 3.38 6.48
C ARG A 30 -20.10 3.98 7.87
N ILE A 31 -19.06 4.16 8.68
CA ILE A 31 -19.22 4.72 10.03
C ILE A 31 -19.61 6.20 9.94
N ASP A 32 -19.01 6.96 9.02
CA ASP A 32 -19.34 8.37 8.83
C ASP A 32 -20.80 8.61 8.48
N ARG A 33 -21.36 7.82 7.56
CA ARG A 33 -22.81 7.85 7.28
C ARG A 33 -23.66 7.54 8.51
N ARG A 34 -23.24 6.58 9.35
CA ARG A 34 -23.98 6.22 10.58
C ARG A 34 -23.91 7.34 11.63
N VAL A 35 -22.76 8.00 11.76
CA VAL A 35 -22.58 9.13 12.67
C VAL A 35 -23.39 10.33 12.20
N HIS A 36 -23.34 10.64 10.91
CA HIS A 36 -24.13 11.70 10.31
C HIS A 36 -25.64 11.46 10.52
N ASP A 37 -26.11 10.23 10.29
CA ASP A 37 -27.49 9.84 10.56
C ASP A 37 -27.87 9.99 12.04
N LEU A 38 -27.01 9.57 12.97
CA LEU A 38 -27.26 9.66 14.40
C LEU A 38 -27.41 11.12 14.87
N LEU A 39 -26.50 11.98 14.43
CA LEU A 39 -26.49 13.41 14.72
C LEU A 39 -27.65 14.14 14.03
N GLY A 40 -28.06 13.71 12.83
CA GLY A 40 -29.16 14.31 12.08
C GLY A 40 -30.56 13.88 12.49
N LYS A 41 -30.73 12.70 13.11
CA LYS A 41 -32.04 12.08 13.37
C LYS A 41 -32.47 12.06 14.84
N GLY A 42 -31.61 12.43 15.80
CA GLY A 42 -32.08 12.54 17.18
C GLY A 42 -31.05 12.65 18.30
N TRP A 43 -29.75 12.57 18.02
CA TRP A 43 -28.75 12.82 19.06
C TRP A 43 -28.32 14.29 19.07
N THR A 44 -28.77 15.03 20.10
CA THR A 44 -28.58 16.48 20.23
C THR A 44 -28.15 16.88 21.65
N GLY A 45 -27.75 18.14 21.82
CA GLY A 45 -27.32 18.72 23.09
C GLY A 45 -25.82 18.58 23.35
N ASP A 46 -25.36 19.03 24.52
CA ASP A 46 -23.94 19.19 24.87
C ASP A 46 -23.08 17.95 24.62
N ALA A 47 -23.65 16.75 24.81
CA ALA A 47 -22.97 15.49 24.54
C ALA A 47 -22.70 15.25 23.04
N ALA A 48 -23.66 15.60 22.18
CA ALA A 48 -23.49 15.52 20.73
C ALA A 48 -22.49 16.58 20.23
N GLU A 49 -22.55 17.79 20.78
CA GLU A 49 -21.61 18.87 20.46
C GLU A 49 -20.17 18.51 20.87
N SER A 50 -19.99 17.92 22.06
CA SER A 50 -18.68 17.47 22.55
C SER A 50 -18.11 16.28 21.75
N PHE A 51 -18.96 15.52 21.06
CA PHE A 51 -18.52 14.40 20.24
C PHE A 51 -17.99 14.84 18.87
N LEU A 52 -18.50 15.94 18.30
CA LEU A 52 -18.11 16.42 16.96
C LEU A 52 -16.59 16.61 16.78
N PRO A 53 -15.85 17.25 17.70
CA PRO A 53 -14.40 17.40 17.57
C PRO A 53 -13.68 16.05 17.57
N ILE A 54 -14.07 15.15 18.48
CA ILE A 54 -13.47 13.82 18.60
C ILE A 54 -13.72 13.00 17.32
N TRP A 55 -14.91 13.15 16.72
CA TRP A 55 -15.23 12.51 15.46
C TRP A 55 -14.41 13.06 14.29
N ALA A 56 -14.21 14.38 14.23
CA ALA A 56 -13.37 15.01 13.22
C ALA A 56 -11.91 14.55 13.33
N ASP A 57 -11.37 14.46 14.56
CA ASP A 57 -10.02 13.95 14.81
C ASP A 57 -9.88 12.48 14.39
N TRP A 58 -10.90 11.66 14.66
CA TRP A 58 -10.92 10.27 14.21
C TRP A 58 -10.94 10.16 12.68
N LEU A 59 -11.74 10.98 11.99
CA LEU A 59 -11.79 11.02 10.52
C LEU A 59 -10.45 11.43 9.92
N ALA A 60 -9.80 12.44 10.51
CA ALA A 60 -8.47 12.88 10.10
C ALA A 60 -7.45 11.73 10.26
N GLY A 61 -7.36 11.13 11.43
CA GLY A 61 -6.43 10.01 11.68
C GLY A 61 -6.71 8.78 10.81
N ALA A 62 -7.97 8.47 10.50
CA ALA A 62 -8.32 7.40 9.56
C ALA A 62 -7.88 7.71 8.12
N THR A 63 -7.92 8.99 7.73
CA THR A 63 -7.44 9.46 6.43
C THR A 63 -5.91 9.38 6.36
N ASP A 64 -5.21 9.85 7.39
CA ASP A 64 -3.75 9.74 7.49
C ASP A 64 -3.28 8.27 7.41
N ALA A 65 -4.03 7.35 8.04
CA ALA A 65 -3.74 5.92 7.97
C ALA A 65 -3.96 5.35 6.55
N GLU A 66 -5.02 5.78 5.84
CA GLU A 66 -5.25 5.41 4.44
C GLU A 66 -4.12 5.91 3.54
N GLU A 67 -3.72 7.18 3.70
CA GLU A 67 -2.62 7.78 2.95
C GLU A 67 -1.29 7.09 3.23
N GLY A 68 -1.01 6.73 4.48
CA GLY A 68 0.17 5.95 4.85
C GLY A 68 0.21 4.57 4.18
N LEU A 69 -0.93 3.88 4.08
CA LEU A 69 -1.03 2.62 3.35
C LEU A 69 -0.74 2.81 1.85
N VAL A 70 -1.30 3.87 1.23
CA VAL A 70 -1.03 4.19 -0.17
C VAL A 70 0.45 4.49 -0.40
N ALA A 71 1.07 5.31 0.45
CA ALA A 71 2.49 5.63 0.37
C ALA A 71 3.38 4.38 0.52
N MET A 72 3.06 3.47 1.46
CA MET A 72 3.78 2.22 1.62
C MET A 72 3.71 1.34 0.36
N ARG A 73 2.54 1.28 -0.30
CA ARG A 73 2.41 0.55 -1.58
C ARG A 73 3.32 1.15 -2.64
N GLU A 74 3.37 2.48 -2.76
CA GLU A 74 4.22 3.16 -3.74
C GLU A 74 5.71 2.89 -3.51
N LEU A 75 6.15 2.89 -2.24
CA LEU A 75 7.53 2.54 -1.89
C LEU A 75 7.88 1.09 -2.26
N ILE A 76 6.97 0.14 -1.97
CA ILE A 76 7.18 -1.27 -2.34
C ILE A 76 7.18 -1.43 -3.86
N ASP A 77 6.33 -0.69 -4.59
CA ASP A 77 6.29 -0.75 -6.04
C ASP A 77 7.56 -0.19 -6.68
N ALA A 78 8.08 0.93 -6.15
CA ALA A 78 9.37 1.48 -6.56
C ALA A 78 10.50 0.49 -6.31
N PHE A 79 10.62 -0.03 -5.09
CA PHE A 79 11.63 -1.04 -4.73
C PHE A 79 11.54 -2.29 -5.61
N HIS A 80 10.33 -2.76 -5.93
CA HIS A 80 10.15 -3.92 -6.79
C HIS A 80 10.60 -3.63 -8.24
N ARG A 81 10.40 -2.42 -8.75
CA ARG A 81 10.94 -2.03 -10.06
C ARG A 81 12.46 -2.04 -10.07
N ASP A 82 13.09 -1.50 -9.02
CA ASP A 82 14.54 -1.41 -8.92
C ASP A 82 15.17 -2.81 -8.92
N ILE A 83 14.66 -3.75 -8.11
CA ILE A 83 15.16 -5.14 -8.11
C ILE A 83 14.99 -5.80 -9.48
N ARG A 84 13.83 -5.62 -10.14
CA ARG A 84 13.62 -6.22 -11.47
C ARG A 84 14.59 -5.67 -12.52
N GLN A 85 14.96 -4.40 -12.40
CA GLN A 85 15.95 -3.80 -13.27
C GLN A 85 17.35 -4.35 -12.99
N GLU A 86 17.77 -4.41 -11.72
CA GLU A 86 19.07 -4.98 -11.32
C GLU A 86 19.21 -6.45 -11.77
N ASP A 87 18.14 -7.24 -11.67
CA ASP A 87 18.10 -8.63 -12.11
C ASP A 87 18.25 -8.74 -13.64
N ALA A 88 17.57 -7.88 -14.40
CA ALA A 88 17.66 -7.87 -15.86
C ALA A 88 19.06 -7.45 -16.34
N GLU A 89 19.67 -6.45 -15.70
CA GLU A 89 21.04 -6.01 -15.99
C GLU A 89 22.07 -7.09 -15.64
N SER A 90 21.89 -7.76 -14.50
CA SER A 90 22.75 -8.89 -14.09
C SER A 90 22.67 -10.05 -15.08
N GLN A 91 21.47 -10.41 -15.55
CA GLN A 91 21.30 -11.48 -16.54
C GLN A 91 21.97 -11.10 -17.88
N ALA A 92 21.79 -9.87 -18.35
CA ALA A 92 22.40 -9.40 -19.60
C ALA A 92 23.95 -9.45 -19.53
N ASN A 93 24.53 -9.07 -18.39
CA ASN A 93 25.97 -9.15 -18.16
C ASN A 93 26.49 -10.59 -18.18
N LEU A 94 25.76 -11.52 -17.55
CA LEU A 94 26.11 -12.95 -17.55
C LEU A 94 26.03 -13.57 -18.95
N ASP A 95 25.01 -13.19 -19.73
CA ASP A 95 24.85 -13.64 -21.11
C ASP A 95 25.99 -13.13 -21.99
N GLN A 96 26.40 -11.87 -21.81
CA GLN A 96 27.54 -11.27 -22.51
C GLN A 96 28.86 -11.97 -22.18
N ILE A 97 29.14 -12.22 -20.90
CA ILE A 97 30.35 -12.94 -20.48
C ILE A 97 30.36 -14.36 -21.04
N SER A 98 29.21 -15.05 -20.99
CA SER A 98 29.07 -16.41 -21.53
C SER A 98 29.35 -16.43 -23.03
N ALA A 99 28.80 -15.48 -23.79
CA ALA A 99 29.08 -15.34 -25.22
C ALA A 99 30.57 -15.12 -25.50
N HIS A 100 31.23 -14.25 -24.72
CA HIS A 100 32.66 -13.99 -24.88
C HIS A 100 33.54 -15.21 -24.56
N ILE A 101 33.18 -15.99 -23.55
CA ILE A 101 33.88 -17.24 -23.20
C ILE A 101 33.73 -18.27 -24.33
N ILE A 102 32.53 -18.41 -24.89
CA ILE A 102 32.27 -19.32 -26.02
C ILE A 102 33.10 -18.91 -27.24
N GLU A 103 33.15 -17.61 -27.56
CA GLU A 103 33.93 -17.08 -28.68
C GLU A 103 35.44 -17.31 -28.52
N ARG A 104 35.96 -17.32 -27.29
CA ARG A 104 37.39 -17.51 -27.01
C ARG A 104 37.83 -18.97 -26.89
N LEU A 105 36.89 -19.90 -26.67
CA LEU A 105 37.16 -21.33 -26.51
C LEU A 105 36.77 -22.16 -27.75
N GLY A 106 36.01 -21.60 -28.69
CA GLY A 106 35.76 -22.14 -30.03
C GLY A 106 36.83 -21.73 -31.03
#